data_AF-A0A4Q6BCD3-F1
#
_entry.id   AF-A0A4Q6BCD3-F1
#
_cell.length_a   1.000
_cell.length_b   1.000
_cell.length_c   1.000
_cell.angle_alpha   90.00
_cell.angle_beta   90.00
_cell.angle_gamma   90.00
#
_symmetry.space_group_name_H-M   'P 1'
#
loop_
_entity.id
_entity.type
_entity.pdbx_description
1 polymer ?
#
loop_
_entity_poly.entity_id
_entity_poly.type
_entity_poly.pdbx_seq_one_letter_code
_entity_poly.pdbx_strand_id
1 'polypeptide(L)'
;MNITDLLIRPRPGKSWGWFTNNLREAGILLLLLSVLAFSAAAQTTLQVRGRIIDDKSQPISGASVIVKGTTAGTTTNENGEFQISAASNATLVISSIGFPAKEILVNGQATHNVTMTAQSTDLEQVVVVGYGTQRREAVTGSVASIGGERLREVPTSNVSQALQGRLAGVDIAQTSTRPGANMQIRIRGTRSLSADNNPLIVLDGIPFIGSLADLNPNDIKSIDVLKDASATAIYGSRGANGVLLVTTDKGTRGRKPRISYNGFHGAQTVFAKYPMMNAAQLVALRAANNNNGVPVYTP
;
A
#
# COMPACT_ATOMS: atom_id res chain seq x y z
N MET A 1 -51.06 53.40 -26.32
CA MET A 1 -51.82 52.94 -27.51
C MET A 1 -51.46 51.46 -27.68
N ASN A 2 -52.16 50.51 -27.05
CA ASN A 2 -53.58 50.14 -27.09
C ASN A 2 -53.97 49.42 -28.39
N ILE A 3 -54.72 48.33 -28.19
CA ILE A 3 -55.78 47.78 -29.06
C ILE A 3 -55.40 46.64 -30.02
N THR A 4 -55.74 45.44 -29.54
CA THR A 4 -56.54 44.39 -30.21
C THR A 4 -56.06 43.80 -31.54
N ASP A 5 -55.85 42.48 -31.53
CA ASP A 5 -56.28 41.47 -32.51
C ASP A 5 -55.37 40.22 -32.30
N LEU A 6 -55.79 38.97 -32.29
CA LEU A 6 -56.98 38.31 -32.80
C LEU A 6 -56.95 36.87 -32.23
N LEU A 7 -58.11 36.36 -31.82
CA LEU A 7 -58.52 34.93 -31.85
C LEU A 7 -57.86 33.91 -30.90
N ILE A 8 -58.67 33.37 -29.98
CA ILE A 8 -59.25 32.01 -30.12
C ILE A 8 -60.41 31.89 -29.11
N ARG A 9 -61.61 31.61 -29.62
CA ARG A 9 -62.84 31.38 -28.83
C ARG A 9 -62.75 30.06 -28.05
N PRO A 10 -63.27 29.95 -26.81
CA PRO A 10 -63.46 28.64 -26.18
C PRO A 10 -64.68 27.94 -26.79
N ARG A 11 -64.49 26.72 -27.30
CA ARG A 11 -65.59 25.80 -27.63
C ARG A 11 -66.19 25.25 -26.33
N PRO A 12 -67.53 25.14 -26.21
CA PRO A 12 -68.16 24.52 -25.05
C PRO A 12 -68.17 23.01 -25.21
N GLY A 13 -67.96 22.31 -24.10
CA GLY A 13 -68.31 20.90 -23.95
C GLY A 13 -67.13 19.92 -23.97
N LYS A 14 -66.92 19.32 -22.78
CA LYS A 14 -66.22 18.05 -22.45
C LYS A 14 -65.04 18.25 -21.47
N SER A 15 -65.33 18.46 -20.19
CA SER A 15 -64.27 18.39 -19.16
C SER A 15 -64.71 17.80 -17.82
N TRP A 16 -65.75 16.94 -17.79
CA TRP A 16 -66.26 16.39 -16.52
C TRP A 16 -66.33 14.85 -16.44
N GLY A 17 -65.50 14.15 -17.23
CA GLY A 17 -65.34 12.69 -17.12
C GLY A 17 -63.89 12.22 -17.02
N TRP A 18 -62.92 13.04 -17.44
CA TRP A 18 -61.50 12.69 -17.38
C TRP A 18 -60.87 12.92 -15.98
N PHE A 19 -61.42 13.88 -15.22
CA PHE A 19 -60.90 14.21 -13.89
C PHE A 19 -61.31 13.20 -12.80
N THR A 20 -62.46 12.54 -12.94
CA THR A 20 -63.01 11.63 -11.92
C THR A 20 -62.40 10.23 -11.97
N ASN A 21 -61.92 9.76 -13.13
CA ASN A 21 -61.25 8.46 -13.24
C ASN A 21 -59.79 8.49 -12.74
N ASN A 22 -59.06 9.58 -13.00
CA ASN A 22 -57.67 9.74 -12.51
C ASN A 22 -57.58 9.83 -10.97
N LEU A 23 -58.62 10.36 -10.31
CA LEU A 23 -58.70 10.42 -8.85
C LEU A 23 -58.93 9.04 -8.21
N ARG A 24 -59.62 8.12 -8.89
CA ARG A 24 -59.85 6.74 -8.40
C ARG A 24 -58.59 5.89 -8.55
N GLU A 25 -57.86 6.03 -9.67
CA GLU A 25 -56.60 5.31 -9.87
C GLU A 25 -55.47 5.86 -8.98
N ALA A 26 -55.40 7.17 -8.75
CA ALA A 26 -54.48 7.77 -7.80
C ALA A 26 -54.74 7.30 -6.36
N GLY A 27 -56.01 7.12 -5.97
CA GLY A 27 -56.38 6.57 -4.67
C GLY A 27 -55.93 5.13 -4.47
N ILE A 28 -56.07 4.27 -5.49
CA ILE A 28 -55.61 2.88 -5.46
C ILE A 28 -54.07 2.82 -5.39
N LEU A 29 -53.38 3.66 -6.16
CA LEU A 29 -51.91 3.70 -6.18
C LEU A 29 -51.34 4.20 -4.83
N LEU A 30 -52.00 5.16 -4.18
CA LEU A 30 -51.61 5.69 -2.88
C LEU A 30 -51.88 4.68 -1.74
N LEU A 31 -52.93 3.87 -1.86
CA LEU A 31 -53.23 2.77 -0.94
C LEU A 31 -52.28 1.58 -1.14
N LEU A 32 -51.82 1.32 -2.37
CA LEU A 32 -50.81 0.31 -2.66
C LEU A 32 -49.42 0.74 -2.16
N LEU A 33 -49.12 2.04 -2.25
CA LEU A 33 -47.89 2.64 -1.71
C LEU A 33 -47.86 2.62 -0.17
N SER A 34 -49.01 2.79 0.50
CA SER A 34 -49.09 2.73 1.96
C SER A 34 -48.95 1.30 2.51
N VAL A 35 -49.43 0.29 1.78
CA VAL A 35 -49.24 -1.14 2.13
C VAL A 35 -47.77 -1.58 1.94
N LEU A 36 -47.09 -1.04 0.93
CA LEU A 36 -45.64 -1.24 0.74
C LEU A 36 -44.82 -0.53 1.84
N ALA A 37 -45.24 0.66 2.27
CA ALA A 37 -44.60 1.38 3.38
C ALA A 37 -44.77 0.65 4.73
N PHE A 38 -45.91 0.00 4.97
CA PHE A 38 -46.13 -0.81 6.18
C PHE A 38 -45.28 -2.08 6.21
N SER A 39 -44.99 -2.66 5.05
CA SER A 39 -44.12 -3.84 4.93
C SER A 39 -42.64 -3.51 5.21
N ALA A 40 -42.20 -2.29 4.90
CA ALA A 40 -40.84 -1.83 5.18
C ALA A 40 -40.59 -1.53 6.68
N ALA A 41 -41.63 -1.16 7.43
CA ALA A 41 -41.55 -0.87 8.86
C ALA A 41 -41.60 -2.13 9.76
N ALA A 42 -41.79 -3.32 9.18
CA ALA A 42 -41.95 -4.58 9.91
C ALA A 42 -40.64 -5.38 10.11
N GLN A 43 -39.47 -4.76 9.96
CA GLN A 43 -38.22 -5.39 10.41
C GLN A 43 -38.20 -5.42 11.94
N THR A 44 -38.61 -6.54 12.52
CA THR A 44 -38.53 -6.81 13.96
C THR A 44 -37.08 -6.70 14.40
N THR A 45 -36.74 -5.58 15.05
CA THR A 45 -35.43 -5.34 15.65
C THR A 45 -35.36 -6.11 16.96
N LEU A 46 -34.40 -7.02 17.07
CA LEU A 46 -34.15 -7.81 18.26
C LEU A 46 -32.91 -7.26 18.96
N GLN A 47 -33.01 -7.11 20.29
CA GLN A 47 -31.85 -6.85 21.13
C GLN A 47 -31.07 -8.16 21.29
N VAL A 48 -29.98 -8.30 20.56
CA VAL A 48 -29.10 -9.45 20.62
C VAL A 48 -28.04 -9.20 21.68
N ARG A 49 -27.97 -10.10 22.66
CA ARG A 49 -26.94 -10.14 23.70
C ARG A 49 -26.05 -11.34 23.46
N GLY A 50 -24.81 -11.27 23.91
CA GLY A 50 -23.93 -12.42 23.80
C GLY A 50 -22.63 -12.25 24.53
N ARG A 51 -21.88 -13.33 24.62
CA ARG A 51 -20.55 -13.37 25.24
C ARG A 51 -19.55 -14.02 24.31
N ILE A 52 -18.38 -13.42 24.20
CA ILE A 52 -17.28 -13.85 23.34
C ILE A 52 -16.13 -14.34 24.22
N ILE A 53 -15.75 -15.60 24.02
CA ILE A 53 -14.67 -16.26 24.75
C ILE A 53 -13.65 -16.87 23.77
N ASP A 54 -12.42 -17.04 24.22
CA ASP A 54 -11.38 -17.75 23.48
C ASP A 54 -11.47 -19.29 23.67
N ASP A 55 -10.57 -20.02 23.03
CA ASP A 55 -10.39 -21.47 23.16
C ASP A 55 -9.94 -21.92 24.56
N LYS A 56 -9.42 -21.00 25.38
CA LYS A 56 -9.04 -21.21 26.78
C LYS A 56 -10.13 -20.74 27.76
N SER A 57 -11.34 -20.47 27.26
CA SER A 57 -12.48 -19.97 28.04
C SER A 57 -12.26 -18.61 28.73
N GLN A 58 -11.30 -17.82 28.26
CA GLN A 58 -11.07 -16.45 28.69
C GLN A 58 -11.96 -15.48 27.89
N PRO A 59 -12.55 -14.45 28.54
CA PRO A 59 -13.36 -13.46 27.85
C PRO A 59 -12.50 -12.60 26.92
N ILE A 60 -12.99 -12.35 25.70
CA ILE A 60 -12.33 -11.46 24.74
C ILE A 60 -12.91 -10.06 24.88
N SER A 61 -12.14 -9.15 25.48
CA SER A 61 -12.48 -7.74 25.60
C SER A 61 -12.10 -6.95 24.35
N GLY A 62 -12.86 -5.90 24.01
CA GLY A 62 -12.57 -5.03 22.87
C GLY A 62 -12.79 -5.65 21.48
N ALA A 63 -13.45 -6.81 21.38
CA ALA A 63 -13.82 -7.38 20.09
C ALA A 63 -14.94 -6.54 19.45
N SER A 64 -14.81 -6.29 18.14
CA SER A 64 -15.78 -5.53 17.36
C SER A 64 -16.85 -6.46 16.79
N VAL A 65 -18.12 -6.15 17.07
CA VAL A 65 -19.30 -6.90 16.60
C VAL A 65 -20.11 -5.99 15.69
N ILE A 66 -20.25 -6.35 14.41
CA ILE A 66 -20.92 -5.52 13.39
C ILE A 66 -22.02 -6.32 12.71
N VAL A 67 -23.18 -5.70 12.47
CA VAL A 67 -24.24 -6.31 11.66
C VAL A 67 -23.86 -6.22 10.18
N LYS A 68 -23.70 -7.37 9.53
CA LYS A 68 -23.26 -7.50 8.13
C LYS A 68 -24.15 -6.68 7.19
N GLY A 69 -23.52 -5.82 6.40
CA GLY A 69 -24.20 -4.93 5.44
C GLY A 69 -24.72 -3.60 6.03
N THR A 70 -24.49 -3.34 7.32
CA THR A 70 -24.85 -2.07 7.96
C THR A 70 -23.66 -1.43 8.67
N THR A 71 -23.81 -0.19 9.11
CA THR A 71 -22.85 0.50 9.98
C THR A 71 -23.14 0.28 11.48
N ALA A 72 -24.20 -0.47 11.82
CA ALA A 72 -24.54 -0.77 13.19
C ALA A 72 -23.55 -1.79 13.77
N GLY A 73 -22.82 -1.36 14.80
CA GLY A 73 -21.82 -2.17 15.47
C GLY A 73 -21.66 -1.78 16.94
N THR A 74 -21.08 -2.68 17.72
CA THR A 74 -20.76 -2.48 19.14
C THR A 74 -19.41 -3.13 19.45
N THR A 75 -18.88 -2.91 20.65
CA THR A 75 -17.64 -3.52 21.15
C THR A 75 -17.92 -4.33 22.41
N THR A 76 -17.16 -5.39 22.65
CA THR A 76 -17.29 -6.18 23.89
C THR A 76 -16.69 -5.49 25.10
N ASN A 77 -17.31 -5.68 26.28
CA ASN A 77 -16.82 -5.19 27.57
C ASN A 77 -15.69 -6.07 28.14
N GLU A 78 -15.20 -5.73 29.34
CA GLU A 78 -14.14 -6.50 30.05
C GLU A 78 -14.50 -7.98 30.30
N ASN A 79 -15.79 -8.29 30.40
CA ASN A 79 -16.30 -9.65 30.59
C ASN A 79 -16.57 -10.38 29.26
N GLY A 80 -16.26 -9.76 28.12
CA GLY A 80 -16.47 -10.30 26.78
C GLY A 80 -17.93 -10.22 26.30
N GLU A 81 -18.79 -9.49 27.00
CA GLU A 81 -20.21 -9.36 26.68
C GLU A 81 -20.48 -8.23 25.70
N PHE A 82 -21.48 -8.42 24.83
CA PHE A 82 -21.96 -7.40 23.89
C PHE A 82 -23.47 -7.32 23.88
N GLN A 83 -23.97 -6.14 23.51
CA GLN A 83 -25.37 -5.90 23.22
C GLN A 83 -25.49 -5.08 21.94
N ILE A 84 -26.27 -5.58 20.97
CA ILE A 84 -26.49 -4.94 19.68
C ILE A 84 -27.94 -5.12 19.22
N SER A 85 -28.53 -4.07 18.66
CA SER A 85 -29.84 -4.16 18.00
C SER A 85 -29.64 -4.63 16.57
N ALA A 86 -30.23 -5.77 16.21
CA ALA A 86 -30.11 -6.37 14.88
C ALA A 86 -31.45 -6.99 14.45
N ALA A 87 -31.69 -7.08 13.14
CA ALA A 87 -32.84 -7.83 12.63
C ALA A 87 -32.74 -9.32 13.01
N SER A 88 -33.87 -10.00 13.19
CA SER A 88 -33.92 -11.42 13.59
C SER A 88 -33.15 -12.36 12.65
N ASN A 89 -33.00 -12.01 11.37
CA ASN A 89 -32.26 -12.75 10.36
C ASN A 89 -30.89 -12.15 10.01
N ALA A 90 -30.39 -11.19 10.80
CA ALA A 90 -29.11 -10.56 10.55
C ALA A 90 -27.94 -11.51 10.82
N THR A 91 -26.82 -11.29 10.12
CA THR A 91 -25.54 -11.95 10.41
C THR A 91 -24.64 -10.96 11.14
N LEU A 92 -24.09 -11.35 12.28
CA LEU A 92 -23.09 -10.57 13.01
C LEU A 92 -21.69 -11.04 12.58
N VAL A 93 -20.83 -10.08 12.28
CA VAL A 93 -19.41 -10.29 12.00
C VAL A 93 -18.63 -9.85 13.23
N ILE A 94 -17.91 -10.79 13.82
CA ILE A 94 -17.09 -10.57 15.00
C ILE A 94 -15.63 -10.55 14.56
N SER A 95 -14.91 -9.50 14.96
CA SER A 95 -13.48 -9.35 14.68
C SER A 95 -12.73 -8.91 15.92
N SER A 96 -11.57 -9.51 16.16
CA SER A 96 -10.68 -9.16 17.26
C SER A 96 -9.23 -9.28 16.82
N ILE A 97 -8.33 -8.55 17.48
CA ILE A 97 -6.90 -8.60 17.19
C ILE A 97 -6.38 -10.00 17.58
N GLY A 98 -5.73 -10.71 16.65
CA GLY A 98 -5.21 -12.05 16.87
C GLY A 98 -6.20 -13.20 16.62
N PHE A 99 -7.43 -12.89 16.16
CA PHE A 99 -8.44 -13.90 15.84
C PHE A 99 -9.01 -13.69 14.42
N PRO A 100 -9.28 -14.78 13.67
CA PRO A 100 -9.98 -14.66 12.39
C PRO A 100 -11.41 -14.14 12.59
N ALA A 101 -11.91 -13.37 11.61
CA ALA A 101 -13.28 -12.88 11.67
C ALA A 101 -14.27 -14.05 11.61
N LYS A 102 -15.25 -14.06 12.52
CA LYS A 102 -16.27 -15.11 12.61
C LYS A 102 -17.64 -14.53 12.35
N GLU A 103 -18.40 -15.18 11.47
CA GLU A 103 -19.78 -14.79 11.18
C GLU A 103 -20.75 -15.69 11.96
N ILE A 104 -21.75 -15.08 12.60
CA ILE A 104 -22.82 -15.79 13.30
C ILE A 104 -24.19 -15.30 12.81
N LEU A 105 -25.12 -16.21 12.60
CA LEU A 105 -26.50 -15.86 12.24
C LEU A 105 -27.32 -15.67 13.52
N VAL A 106 -28.05 -14.55 13.64
CA VAL A 106 -28.87 -14.26 14.84
C VAL A 106 -30.04 -15.24 14.98
N ASN A 107 -30.61 -15.68 13.86
CA ASN A 107 -31.69 -16.67 13.75
C ASN A 107 -32.83 -16.52 14.79
N GLY A 108 -33.21 -15.27 15.10
CA GLY A 108 -34.26 -14.94 16.07
C GLY A 108 -33.91 -15.21 17.54
N GLN A 109 -32.68 -15.64 17.85
CA GLN A 109 -32.23 -15.87 19.22
C GLN A 109 -31.66 -14.59 19.84
N ALA A 110 -32.13 -14.24 21.03
CA ALA A 110 -31.69 -13.05 21.76
C ALA A 110 -30.35 -13.21 22.47
N THR A 111 -29.82 -14.45 22.59
CA THR A 111 -28.57 -14.72 23.32
C THR A 111 -27.67 -15.66 22.52
N HIS A 112 -26.42 -15.25 22.30
CA HIS A 112 -25.40 -16.01 21.57
C HIS A 112 -24.08 -16.09 22.34
N ASN A 113 -23.58 -17.31 22.57
CA ASN A 113 -22.24 -17.53 23.11
C ASN A 113 -21.31 -17.91 21.96
N VAL A 114 -20.27 -17.12 21.75
CA VAL A 114 -19.35 -17.29 20.62
C VAL A 114 -17.97 -17.63 21.14
N THR A 115 -17.46 -18.79 20.74
CA THR A 115 -16.06 -19.16 20.94
C THR A 115 -15.23 -18.76 19.74
N MET A 116 -14.11 -18.07 19.95
CA MET A 116 -13.13 -17.73 18.92
C MET A 116 -11.85 -18.51 19.17
N THR A 117 -11.42 -19.29 18.19
CA THR A 117 -10.15 -20.00 18.24
C THR A 117 -9.06 -19.07 17.72
N ALA A 118 -8.03 -18.81 18.54
CA ALA A 118 -6.86 -18.07 18.09
C ALA A 118 -6.21 -18.84 16.94
N GLN A 119 -6.10 -18.19 15.77
CA GLN A 119 -5.28 -18.73 14.69
C GLN A 119 -4.00 -17.93 14.72
N SER A 120 -2.88 -18.61 15.00
CA SER A 120 -1.53 -18.03 14.83
C SER A 120 -1.41 -17.61 13.37
N THR A 121 -1.70 -16.35 13.12
CA THR A 121 -1.49 -15.75 11.83
C THR A 121 -0.06 -15.26 11.89
N ASP A 122 0.89 -16.17 11.70
CA ASP A 122 2.22 -15.76 11.26
C ASP A 122 1.98 -14.89 10.03
N LEU A 123 2.31 -13.60 10.15
CA LEU A 123 2.25 -12.66 9.05
C LEU A 123 3.36 -13.06 8.07
N GLU A 124 3.11 -14.12 7.31
CA GLU A 124 3.98 -14.59 6.23
C GLU A 124 4.06 -13.46 5.21
N GLN A 125 5.20 -12.79 5.18
CA GLN A 125 5.49 -11.75 4.21
C GLN A 125 5.45 -12.36 2.80
N VAL A 126 4.32 -12.18 2.12
CA VAL A 126 4.14 -12.57 0.73
C VAL A 126 4.89 -11.60 -0.17
N VAL A 127 5.96 -12.09 -0.80
CA VAL A 127 6.57 -11.48 -1.98
C VAL A 127 5.90 -12.12 -3.21
N VAL A 128 5.23 -11.29 -4.01
CA VAL A 128 4.58 -11.75 -5.24
C VAL A 128 5.59 -11.60 -6.37
N VAL A 129 6.28 -12.69 -6.69
CA VAL A 129 6.99 -12.82 -7.96
C VAL A 129 6.04 -13.50 -8.95
N GLY A 130 5.96 -13.00 -10.18
CA GLY A 130 4.96 -13.40 -11.17
C GLY A 130 4.82 -14.92 -11.40
N TYR A 131 3.58 -15.33 -11.69
CA TYR A 131 3.10 -16.67 -12.06
C TYR A 131 3.00 -17.77 -10.98
N GLY A 132 3.00 -17.43 -9.69
CA GLY A 132 2.57 -18.32 -8.61
C GLY A 132 2.96 -17.81 -7.23
N THR A 133 2.09 -17.97 -6.22
CA THR A 133 2.41 -17.64 -4.83
C THR A 133 3.26 -18.76 -4.24
N GLN A 134 4.59 -18.67 -4.35
CA GLN A 134 5.50 -19.63 -3.71
C GLN A 134 6.08 -19.05 -2.43
N ARG A 135 6.13 -19.87 -1.36
CA ARG A 135 6.72 -19.50 -0.07
C ARG A 135 8.21 -19.22 -0.22
N ARG A 136 8.73 -18.33 0.64
CA ARG A 136 10.16 -17.96 0.70
C ARG A 136 11.05 -19.19 0.91
N GLU A 137 10.54 -20.24 1.57
CA GLU A 137 11.27 -21.51 1.74
C GLU A 137 11.43 -22.34 0.45
N ALA A 138 10.62 -22.11 -0.58
CA ALA A 138 10.59 -22.93 -1.79
C ALA A 138 11.50 -22.43 -2.92
N VAL A 139 12.13 -21.25 -2.74
CA VAL A 139 13.14 -20.75 -3.68
C VAL A 139 14.50 -21.27 -3.20
N THR A 140 14.96 -22.37 -3.78
CA THR A 140 16.26 -23.00 -3.45
C THR A 140 17.48 -22.15 -3.86
N GLY A 141 17.29 -20.94 -4.41
CA GLY A 141 18.36 -20.04 -4.85
C GLY A 141 18.64 -18.89 -3.87
N SER A 142 19.84 -18.30 -3.94
CA SER A 142 20.21 -17.17 -3.10
C SER A 142 19.46 -15.89 -3.48
N VAL A 143 18.39 -15.60 -2.74
CA VAL A 143 17.65 -14.34 -2.82
C VAL A 143 17.96 -13.49 -1.60
N ALA A 144 18.35 -12.23 -1.80
CA ALA A 144 18.39 -11.24 -0.71
C ALA A 144 17.25 -10.25 -0.88
N SER A 145 16.54 -9.99 0.21
CA SER A 145 15.34 -9.15 0.20
C SER A 145 15.50 -7.99 1.17
N ILE A 146 14.99 -6.82 0.81
CA ILE A 146 14.86 -5.67 1.69
C ILE A 146 13.46 -5.07 1.55
N GLY A 147 12.79 -4.92 2.69
CA GLY A 147 11.47 -4.28 2.76
C GLY A 147 11.56 -2.76 2.59
N GLY A 148 10.50 -2.16 2.06
CA GLY A 148 10.40 -0.72 1.83
C GLY A 148 10.56 0.10 3.11
N GLU A 149 10.23 -0.46 4.27
CA GLU A 149 10.40 0.21 5.57
C GLU A 149 11.87 0.56 5.81
N ARG A 150 12.78 -0.36 5.51
CA ARG A 150 14.23 -0.14 5.64
C ARG A 150 14.77 0.80 4.58
N LEU A 151 14.15 0.90 3.41
CA LEU A 151 14.56 1.88 2.41
C LEU A 151 14.20 3.30 2.86
N ARG A 152 13.03 3.47 3.48
CA ARG A 152 12.52 4.77 3.96
C ARG A 152 13.22 5.29 5.22
N GLU A 153 13.96 4.45 5.95
CA GLU A 153 14.81 4.88 7.06
C GLU A 153 15.94 5.81 6.61
N VAL A 154 16.39 5.69 5.36
CA VAL A 154 17.44 6.56 4.81
C VAL A 154 16.76 7.67 4.01
N PRO A 155 16.87 8.95 4.44
CA PRO A 155 16.26 10.07 3.74
C PRO A 155 17.09 10.39 2.49
N THR A 156 16.92 9.59 1.45
CA THR A 156 17.57 9.79 0.14
C THR A 156 16.52 9.86 -0.94
N SER A 157 16.78 10.66 -1.98
CA SER A 157 15.93 10.69 -3.18
C SER A 157 16.19 9.50 -4.11
N ASN A 158 17.24 8.71 -3.85
CA ASN A 158 17.71 7.66 -4.74
C ASN A 158 17.76 6.32 -4.02
N VAL A 159 16.97 5.37 -4.51
CA VAL A 159 16.87 3.99 -3.98
C VAL A 159 18.22 3.29 -3.93
N SER A 160 19.10 3.52 -4.90
CA SER A 160 20.42 2.88 -4.93
C SER A 160 21.30 3.30 -3.76
N GLN A 161 21.15 4.53 -3.24
CA GLN A 161 21.86 5.00 -2.04
C GLN A 161 21.30 4.34 -0.78
N ALA A 162 19.97 4.24 -0.67
CA ALA A 162 19.32 3.57 0.45
C ALA A 162 19.70 2.08 0.55
N LEU A 163 20.03 1.44 -0.57
CA LEU A 163 20.47 0.05 -0.62
C LEU A 163 21.94 -0.18 -0.25
N GLN A 164 22.76 0.87 -0.25
CA GLN A 164 24.20 0.75 -0.07
C GLN A 164 24.53 0.08 1.27
N GLY A 165 25.27 -1.03 1.22
CA GLY A 165 25.67 -1.79 2.40
C GLY A 165 24.55 -2.57 3.11
N ARG A 166 23.29 -2.49 2.64
CA ARG A 166 22.15 -3.18 3.26
C ARG A 166 21.86 -4.56 2.66
N LEU A 167 22.49 -4.90 1.53
CA LEU A 167 22.33 -6.18 0.84
C LEU A 167 23.65 -6.92 0.73
N ALA A 168 23.71 -8.14 1.26
CA ALA A 168 24.92 -8.98 1.19
C ALA A 168 25.22 -9.40 -0.27
N GLY A 169 26.48 -9.30 -0.69
CA GLY A 169 26.91 -9.73 -2.03
C GLY A 169 26.42 -8.84 -3.18
N VAL A 170 25.95 -7.63 -2.85
CA VAL A 170 25.65 -6.57 -3.80
C VAL A 170 26.63 -5.43 -3.52
N ASP A 171 27.46 -5.12 -4.49
CA ASP A 171 28.36 -3.98 -4.47
C ASP A 171 27.66 -2.80 -5.15
N ILE A 172 27.62 -1.66 -4.46
CA ILE A 172 27.01 -0.43 -4.96
C ILE A 172 28.05 0.67 -4.85
N ALA A 173 28.61 1.05 -6.00
CA ALA A 173 29.67 2.03 -6.10
C ALA A 173 29.16 3.34 -6.72
N GLN A 174 29.57 4.45 -6.11
CA GLN A 174 29.30 5.77 -6.65
C GLN A 174 30.27 6.07 -7.81
N THR A 175 29.72 6.33 -8.99
CA THR A 175 30.51 6.67 -10.19
C THR A 175 30.80 8.16 -10.29
N SER A 176 30.00 9.01 -9.63
CA SER A 176 30.13 10.46 -9.64
C SER A 176 29.56 11.09 -8.38
N THR A 177 30.20 12.15 -7.89
CA THR A 177 29.76 12.95 -6.72
C THR A 177 28.65 13.95 -7.05
N ARG A 178 28.17 13.97 -8.30
CA ARG A 178 27.07 14.84 -8.70
C ARG A 178 25.74 14.37 -8.07
N PRO A 179 24.94 15.26 -7.48
CA PRO A 179 23.59 14.93 -7.02
C PRO A 179 22.77 14.28 -8.14
N GLY A 180 22.06 13.18 -7.82
CA GLY A 180 21.27 12.43 -8.79
C GLY A 180 22.07 11.57 -9.78
N ALA A 181 23.40 11.41 -9.61
CA ALA A 181 24.16 10.47 -10.41
C ALA A 181 23.74 9.02 -10.16
N ASN A 182 23.74 8.21 -11.22
CA ASN A 182 23.47 6.78 -11.14
C ASN A 182 24.62 6.05 -10.43
N MET A 183 24.28 5.20 -9.46
CA MET A 183 25.23 4.30 -8.84
C MET A 183 25.42 3.05 -9.73
N GLN A 184 26.64 2.54 -9.79
CA GLN A 184 26.91 1.26 -10.43
C GLN A 184 26.57 0.14 -9.44
N ILE A 185 25.72 -0.78 -9.86
CA ILE A 185 25.31 -1.95 -9.05
C ILE A 185 25.97 -3.19 -9.65
N ARG A 186 26.60 -4.00 -8.80
CA ARG A 186 27.23 -5.27 -9.17
C ARG A 186 26.80 -6.38 -8.22
N ILE A 187 26.30 -7.49 -8.75
CA ILE A 187 25.90 -8.65 -7.94
C ILE A 187 26.97 -9.72 -8.04
N ARG A 188 27.63 -10.04 -6.92
CA ARG A 188 28.75 -11.00 -6.86
C ARG A 188 29.94 -10.66 -7.78
N GLY A 189 30.27 -9.38 -7.90
CA GLY A 189 31.47 -8.91 -8.62
C GLY A 189 31.32 -8.86 -10.15
N THR A 190 32.42 -8.62 -10.85
CA THR A 190 32.47 -8.55 -12.31
C THR A 190 32.48 -9.94 -12.93
N ARG A 191 31.51 -10.23 -13.80
CA ARG A 191 31.38 -11.52 -14.50
C ARG A 191 31.95 -11.49 -15.92
N SER A 192 32.09 -10.30 -16.50
CA SER A 192 32.66 -10.10 -17.84
C SER A 192 33.75 -9.04 -17.83
N LEU A 193 34.81 -9.29 -18.60
CA LEU A 193 35.93 -8.37 -18.78
C LEU A 193 35.67 -7.34 -19.90
N SER A 194 34.73 -7.63 -20.81
CA SER A 194 34.49 -6.82 -22.03
C SER A 194 33.02 -6.49 -22.28
N ALA A 195 32.09 -7.13 -21.59
CA ALA A 195 30.65 -6.91 -21.75
C ALA A 195 30.05 -6.10 -20.59
N ASP A 196 28.81 -5.66 -20.76
CA ASP A 196 28.08 -4.99 -19.69
C ASP A 196 27.85 -5.93 -18.50
N ASN A 197 28.07 -5.40 -17.31
CA ASN A 197 27.99 -6.14 -16.04
C ASN A 197 26.85 -5.62 -15.15
N ASN A 198 25.99 -4.73 -15.67
CA ASN A 198 24.83 -4.27 -14.93
C ASN A 198 23.80 -5.40 -14.78
N PRO A 199 23.12 -5.48 -13.62
CA PRO A 199 22.05 -6.44 -13.42
C PRO A 199 20.78 -6.01 -14.16
N LEU A 200 19.90 -6.98 -14.44
CA LEU A 200 18.58 -6.69 -14.99
C LEU A 200 17.67 -6.14 -13.88
N ILE A 201 17.05 -4.98 -14.10
CA ILE A 201 16.03 -4.43 -13.22
C ILE A 201 14.66 -4.86 -13.74
N VAL A 202 13.82 -5.38 -12.84
CA VAL A 202 12.45 -5.81 -13.14
C VAL A 202 11.52 -5.08 -12.18
N LEU A 203 10.67 -4.22 -12.72
CA LEU A 203 9.67 -3.48 -11.98
C LEU A 203 8.32 -4.18 -12.14
N ASP A 204 7.75 -4.67 -11.03
CA ASP A 204 6.44 -5.34 -11.03
C ASP A 204 6.29 -6.49 -12.04
N GLY A 205 7.39 -7.19 -12.33
CA GLY A 205 7.44 -8.29 -13.29
C GLY A 205 7.79 -7.89 -14.73
N ILE A 206 7.94 -6.59 -15.02
CA ILE A 206 8.31 -6.08 -16.34
C ILE A 206 9.77 -5.60 -16.31
N PRO A 207 10.62 -6.00 -17.28
CA PRO A 207 11.97 -5.46 -17.41
C PRO A 207 11.96 -3.94 -17.55
N PHE A 208 12.66 -3.25 -16.65
CA PHE A 208 12.79 -1.80 -16.64
C PHE A 208 14.11 -1.39 -17.29
N ILE A 209 14.03 -0.53 -18.30
CA ILE A 209 15.20 -0.08 -19.10
C ILE A 209 15.88 1.15 -18.46
N GLY A 210 15.31 1.71 -17.39
CA GLY A 210 15.87 2.86 -16.66
C GLY A 210 16.80 2.47 -15.50
N SER A 211 17.15 3.46 -14.69
CA SER A 211 17.99 3.30 -13.50
C SER A 211 17.12 3.12 -12.26
N LEU A 212 17.68 2.46 -11.23
CA LEU A 212 17.05 2.40 -9.92
C LEU A 212 16.88 3.80 -9.29
N ALA A 213 17.67 4.78 -9.74
CA ALA A 213 17.56 6.18 -9.33
C ALA A 213 16.29 6.88 -9.82
N ASP A 214 15.64 6.35 -10.86
CA ASP A 214 14.41 6.91 -11.43
C ASP A 214 13.17 6.49 -10.62
N LEU A 215 13.34 5.60 -9.64
CA LEU A 215 12.27 5.09 -8.80
C LEU A 215 12.24 5.84 -7.48
N ASN A 216 11.03 6.19 -7.03
CA ASN A 216 10.83 6.81 -5.73
C ASN A 216 10.84 5.73 -4.63
N PRO A 217 11.71 5.83 -3.61
CA PRO A 217 11.77 4.84 -2.53
C PRO A 217 10.46 4.73 -1.72
N ASN A 218 9.60 5.75 -1.73
CA ASN A 218 8.32 5.71 -1.02
C ASN A 218 7.29 4.81 -1.70
N ASP A 219 7.43 4.57 -3.00
CA ASP A 219 6.50 3.74 -3.77
C ASP A 219 6.94 2.26 -3.82
N ILE A 220 8.07 1.94 -3.16
CA ILE A 220 8.65 0.60 -3.15
C ILE A 220 8.18 -0.16 -1.92
N LYS A 221 7.56 -1.32 -2.18
CA LYS A 221 7.17 -2.29 -1.16
C LYS A 221 8.35 -3.19 -0.77
N SER A 222 9.05 -3.73 -1.75
CA SER A 222 10.23 -4.59 -1.52
C SER A 222 11.18 -4.56 -2.71
N ILE A 223 12.47 -4.79 -2.41
CA ILE A 223 13.50 -5.05 -3.42
C ILE A 223 14.09 -6.42 -3.13
N ASP A 224 14.01 -7.30 -4.13
CA ASP A 224 14.46 -8.67 -4.07
C ASP A 224 15.57 -8.87 -5.10
N VAL A 225 16.72 -9.33 -4.65
CA VAL A 225 17.91 -9.51 -5.47
C VAL A 225 18.18 -10.99 -5.68
N LEU A 226 18.05 -11.43 -6.92
CA LEU A 226 18.32 -12.79 -7.38
C LEU A 226 19.79 -12.89 -7.80
N LYS A 227 20.58 -13.67 -7.04
CA LYS A 227 22.05 -13.73 -7.20
C LYS A 227 22.53 -14.93 -8.01
N ASP A 228 21.75 -16.01 -7.99
CA ASP A 228 22.08 -17.31 -8.58
C ASP A 228 21.37 -17.57 -9.90
N ALA A 229 22.00 -18.41 -10.73
CA ALA A 229 21.45 -18.83 -12.02
C ALA A 229 20.11 -19.56 -11.88
N SER A 230 19.89 -20.33 -10.81
CA SER A 230 18.61 -21.01 -10.56
C SER A 230 17.46 -20.03 -10.32
N ALA A 231 17.73 -18.92 -9.63
CA ALA A 231 16.77 -17.88 -9.34
C ALA A 231 16.54 -16.96 -10.56
N THR A 232 17.58 -16.69 -11.36
CA THR A 232 17.48 -15.81 -12.53
C THR A 232 17.08 -16.54 -13.82
N ALA A 233 16.97 -17.87 -13.81
CA ALA A 233 16.64 -18.68 -14.99
C ALA A 233 15.37 -18.23 -15.72
N ILE A 234 14.38 -17.72 -14.97
CA ILE A 234 13.12 -17.20 -15.52
C ILE A 234 13.34 -15.98 -16.43
N TYR A 235 14.39 -15.20 -16.18
CA TYR A 235 14.74 -14.01 -16.96
C TYR A 235 15.80 -14.29 -18.05
N GLY A 236 16.19 -15.56 -18.21
CA GLY A 236 17.10 -16.02 -19.26
C GLY A 236 18.48 -15.36 -19.22
N SER A 237 19.08 -15.18 -20.40
CA SER A 237 20.43 -14.63 -20.55
C SER A 237 20.59 -13.21 -19.98
N ARG A 238 19.52 -12.42 -19.94
CA ARG A 238 19.53 -11.06 -19.36
C ARG A 238 19.71 -11.08 -17.85
N GLY A 239 19.38 -12.18 -17.18
CA GLY A 239 19.60 -12.39 -15.75
C GLY A 239 20.98 -12.94 -15.39
N ALA A 240 21.91 -13.08 -16.35
CA ALA A 240 23.24 -13.65 -16.12
C ALA A 240 24.09 -12.82 -15.12
N ASN A 241 23.87 -11.51 -15.05
CA ASN A 241 24.53 -10.60 -14.10
C ASN A 241 23.75 -10.45 -12.77
N GLY A 242 22.70 -11.25 -12.57
CA GLY A 242 21.76 -11.10 -11.46
C GLY A 242 20.55 -10.24 -11.86
N VAL A 243 19.49 -10.32 -11.05
CA VAL A 243 18.24 -9.60 -11.29
C VAL A 243 17.82 -8.87 -10.02
N LEU A 244 17.48 -7.59 -10.13
CA LEU A 244 16.79 -6.82 -9.09
C LEU A 244 15.30 -6.78 -9.42
N LEU A 245 14.49 -7.45 -8.59
CA LEU A 245 13.05 -7.31 -8.58
C LEU A 245 12.66 -6.17 -7.67
N VAL A 246 11.95 -5.19 -8.22
CA VAL A 246 11.33 -4.10 -7.48
C VAL A 246 9.83 -4.33 -7.50
N THR A 247 9.25 -4.46 -6.31
CA THR A 247 7.80 -4.55 -6.14
C THR A 247 7.31 -3.20 -5.62
N THR A 248 6.33 -2.61 -6.30
CA THR A 248 5.73 -1.35 -5.86
C THR A 248 4.56 -1.57 -4.92
N ASP A 249 4.25 -0.56 -4.11
CA ASP A 249 3.04 -0.53 -3.32
C ASP A 249 1.80 -0.44 -4.22
N LYS A 250 0.88 -1.39 -4.07
CA LYS A 250 -0.36 -1.48 -4.85
C LYS A 250 -1.58 -1.32 -3.93
N GLY A 251 -2.57 -0.58 -4.41
CA GLY A 251 -3.86 -0.47 -3.71
C GLY A 251 -4.59 -1.81 -3.67
N THR A 252 -4.98 -2.26 -2.49
CA THR A 252 -5.81 -3.46 -2.31
C THR A 252 -7.27 -3.10 -2.09
N ARG A 253 -8.18 -3.77 -2.82
CA ARG A 253 -9.63 -3.62 -2.64
C ARG A 253 -10.03 -4.00 -1.21
N GLY A 254 -10.95 -3.25 -0.62
CA GLY A 254 -11.47 -3.51 0.73
C GLY A 254 -10.63 -2.96 1.89
N ARG A 255 -9.50 -2.28 1.63
CA ARG A 255 -8.77 -1.53 2.67
C ARG A 255 -9.23 -0.06 2.72
N LYS A 256 -9.29 0.51 3.93
CA LYS A 256 -9.54 1.94 4.12
C LYS A 256 -8.43 2.75 3.42
N PRO A 257 -8.76 3.89 2.77
CA PRO A 257 -7.76 4.78 2.20
C PRO A 257 -6.74 5.19 3.27
N ARG A 258 -5.45 5.03 2.98
CA ARG A 258 -4.35 5.55 3.80
C ARG A 258 -3.70 6.69 3.04
N ILE A 259 -3.61 7.85 3.68
CA ILE A 259 -2.93 9.03 3.16
C ILE A 259 -1.73 9.27 4.06
N SER A 260 -0.53 9.29 3.47
CA SER A 260 0.73 9.59 4.16
C SER A 260 1.36 10.81 3.51
N TYR A 261 1.87 11.73 4.34
CA TYR A 261 2.58 12.93 3.90
C TYR A 261 3.97 12.95 4.52
N ASN A 262 4.99 13.04 3.68
CA ASN A 262 6.39 13.06 4.08
C ASN A 262 7.02 14.34 3.55
N GLY A 263 7.64 15.14 4.42
CA GLY A 263 8.36 16.35 4.06
C GLY A 263 9.76 16.36 4.66
N PHE A 264 10.78 16.61 3.85
CA PHE A 264 12.17 16.66 4.27
C PHE A 264 12.84 17.93 3.74
N HIS A 265 13.75 18.50 4.52
CA HIS A 265 14.61 19.61 4.10
C HIS A 265 16.06 19.28 4.48
N GLY A 266 17.02 19.69 3.65
CA GLY A 266 18.43 19.43 3.89
C GLY A 266 19.32 20.36 3.08
N ALA A 267 20.45 20.75 3.66
CA ALA A 267 21.49 21.52 2.99
C ALA A 267 22.73 20.65 2.82
N GLN A 268 23.32 20.66 1.62
CA GLN A 268 24.52 19.90 1.31
C GLN A 268 25.74 20.82 1.28
N THR A 269 26.77 20.49 2.06
CA THR A 269 28.06 21.19 2.07
C THR A 269 29.16 20.29 1.52
N VAL A 270 30.23 20.89 1.03
CA VAL A 270 31.40 20.14 0.54
C VAL A 270 32.12 19.54 1.74
N PHE A 271 32.19 18.21 1.80
CA PHE A 271 32.80 17.47 2.92
C PHE A 271 34.29 17.78 3.10
N ALA A 272 35.05 17.82 1.99
CA ALA A 272 36.46 18.19 2.00
C ALA A 272 36.85 18.82 0.67
N LYS A 273 37.53 19.97 0.72
CA LYS A 273 38.26 20.50 -0.42
C LYS A 273 39.66 19.88 -0.40
N TYR A 274 40.19 19.53 -1.57
CA TYR A 274 41.59 19.12 -1.65
C TYR A 274 42.47 20.24 -1.07
N PRO A 275 43.46 19.91 -0.20
CA PRO A 275 44.42 20.89 0.27
C PRO A 275 45.27 21.31 -0.92
N MET A 276 44.92 22.46 -1.49
CA MET A 276 45.67 23.06 -2.59
C MET A 276 46.78 23.93 -2.01
N MET A 277 47.93 23.97 -2.70
CA MET A 277 48.98 24.91 -2.34
C MET A 277 48.47 26.34 -2.48
N ASN A 278 48.77 27.18 -1.49
CA ASN A 278 48.61 28.62 -1.62
C ASN A 278 49.72 29.21 -2.53
N ALA A 279 49.59 30.48 -2.91
CA ALA A 279 50.54 31.11 -3.84
C ALA A 279 52.00 31.05 -3.35
N ALA A 280 52.24 31.22 -2.05
CA ALA A 280 53.58 31.14 -1.47
C ALA A 280 54.17 29.72 -1.52
N GLN A 281 53.36 28.70 -1.21
CA GLN A 281 53.75 27.29 -1.32
C GLN A 281 54.06 26.89 -2.76
N LEU A 282 53.33 27.43 -3.75
CA LEU A 282 53.61 27.20 -5.16
C LEU A 282 54.93 27.86 -5.61
N VAL A 283 55.21 29.07 -5.14
CA VAL A 283 56.49 29.75 -5.42
C VAL A 283 57.66 28.99 -4.77
N ALA A 284 57.50 28.52 -3.53
CA ALA A 284 58.49 27.70 -2.84
C ALA A 284 58.75 26.37 -3.58
N LEU A 285 57.70 25.70 -4.08
CA LEU A 285 57.83 24.50 -4.89
C LEU A 285 58.62 24.77 -6.18
N ARG A 286 58.29 25.84 -6.91
CA ARG A 286 58.99 26.23 -8.14
C ARG A 286 60.46 26.57 -7.89
N ALA A 287 60.75 27.27 -6.80
CA ALA A 287 62.11 27.59 -6.38
C ALA A 287 62.90 26.32 -6.02
N ALA A 288 62.30 25.37 -5.30
CA ALA A 288 62.91 24.08 -4.97
C ALA A 288 63.18 23.23 -6.22
N ASN A 289 62.29 23.28 -7.21
CA ASN A 289 62.44 22.52 -8.45
C ASN A 289 63.54 23.09 -9.36
N ASN A 290 63.76 24.42 -9.34
CA ASN A 290 64.86 25.07 -10.06
C ASN A 290 66.23 24.88 -9.37
N ASN A 291 66.26 24.45 -8.11
CA ASN A 291 67.48 24.25 -7.30
C ASN A 291 67.79 22.78 -7.00
N ASN A 292 67.48 21.85 -7.91
CA ASN A 292 67.81 20.41 -7.75
C ASN A 292 67.29 19.79 -6.44
N GLY A 293 66.18 20.29 -5.88
CA GLY A 293 65.56 19.71 -4.68
C GLY A 293 66.19 20.14 -3.34
N VAL A 294 67.06 21.15 -3.29
CA VAL A 294 67.54 21.69 -2.01
C VAL A 294 66.50 22.68 -1.45
N PRO A 295 65.90 22.41 -0.27
CA PRO A 295 64.93 23.32 0.32
C PRO A 295 65.60 24.64 0.73
N VAL A 296 65.08 25.76 0.22
CA VAL A 296 65.47 27.10 0.67
C VAL A 296 64.80 27.32 2.04
N TYR A 297 65.53 27.03 3.11
CA TYR A 297 65.17 27.47 4.44
C TYR A 297 65.43 28.98 4.54
N THR A 298 64.39 29.76 4.76
CA THR A 298 64.51 31.11 5.33
C THR A 298 64.08 31.04 6.81
N PRO A 299 64.85 31.67 7.73
CA PRO A 299 64.62 31.62 9.17
C PRO A 299 63.30 32.27 9.60
#